data_AF-A0A957Y556-F1
#
_entry.id   AF-A0A957Y556-F1
#
_cell.length_a   1.000
_cell.length_b   1.000
_cell.length_c   1.000
_cell.angle_alpha   90.00
_cell.angle_beta   90.00
_cell.angle_gamma   90.00
#
_symmetry.space_group_name_H-M   'P 1'
#
loop_
_entity.id
_entity.type
_entity.pdbx_description
1 polymer ?
#
loop_
_entity_poly.entity_id
_entity_poly.type
_entity_poly.pdbx_seq_one_letter_code
_entity_poly.pdbx_strand_id
1 'polypeptide(L)'
;DRQALLVLDNFEHLVDGAGLVSDMLLAAPDLKILVTSRETLRLSGEWTLEIAGMRVPPVNVPWDRLTEPVEDFSAVRLFVRAAQRAGVRVAGADYADVARIARLVDGMPLALELAAAWAGMLPLAEIADEIAADLDFLEAARRDVPQRQRSIRAAIDHSWALLSPREQGAFARLSVFSGGFTRESAQAVADVSLHELLVLSNKSLIRRAAPGRFDLHELLRQFAAEKLAQDALAAEATHDRHSSYFCAWIAQWGGELRGLRCRMALDAIDAEMQNIRT
;
A
#
# COMPACT_ATOMS: atom_id res chain seq x y z
N ASP A 1 5.19 -20.13 -39.27
CA ASP A 1 5.42 -20.03 -37.82
C ASP A 1 6.21 -18.78 -37.48
N ARG A 2 5.64 -17.91 -36.64
CA ARG A 2 6.34 -16.73 -36.10
C ARG A 2 6.11 -16.72 -34.60
N GLN A 3 7.20 -16.79 -33.86
CA GLN A 3 7.19 -16.51 -32.42
C GLN A 3 7.10 -15.00 -32.24
N ALA A 4 6.13 -14.55 -31.45
CA ALA A 4 5.92 -13.13 -31.17
C ALA A 4 5.66 -12.92 -29.68
N LEU A 5 6.12 -11.77 -29.17
CA LEU A 5 5.77 -11.27 -27.84
C LEU A 5 4.92 -10.02 -28.01
N LEU A 6 3.69 -10.07 -27.50
CA LEU A 6 2.80 -8.91 -27.42
C LEU A 6 2.83 -8.37 -25.98
N VAL A 7 3.15 -7.08 -25.84
CA VAL A 7 3.11 -6.39 -24.54
C VAL A 7 1.87 -5.49 -24.53
N LEU A 8 0.97 -5.75 -23.58
CA LEU A 8 -0.22 -4.94 -23.34
C LEU A 8 0.00 -4.17 -22.04
N ASP A 9 0.25 -2.86 -22.18
CA ASP A 9 0.50 -2.00 -21.04
C ASP A 9 -0.80 -1.35 -20.53
N ASN A 10 -0.97 -1.25 -19.20
CA ASN A 10 -2.06 -0.54 -18.54
C ASN A 10 -3.47 -1.09 -18.89
N PHE A 11 -3.61 -2.41 -18.83
CA PHE A 11 -4.81 -3.13 -19.29
C PHE A 11 -6.03 -3.02 -18.35
N GLU A 12 -5.91 -2.39 -17.18
CA GLU A 12 -6.99 -2.23 -16.20
C GLU A 12 -8.26 -1.53 -16.74
N HIS A 13 -8.16 -0.80 -17.85
CA HIS A 13 -9.31 -0.18 -18.52
C HIS A 13 -10.05 -1.10 -19.50
N LEU A 14 -9.44 -2.22 -19.85
CA LEU A 14 -9.89 -3.13 -20.89
C LEU A 14 -10.16 -4.54 -20.33
N VAL A 15 -10.27 -4.66 -19.00
CA VAL A 15 -10.44 -5.96 -18.32
C VAL A 15 -11.74 -6.64 -18.72
N ASP A 16 -12.81 -5.89 -18.99
CA ASP A 16 -14.05 -6.42 -19.58
C ASP A 16 -13.82 -7.07 -20.96
N GLY A 17 -12.76 -6.66 -21.67
CA GLY A 17 -12.31 -7.22 -22.94
C GLY A 17 -11.24 -8.30 -22.82
N ALA A 18 -10.92 -8.79 -21.61
CA ALA A 18 -9.85 -9.78 -21.40
C ALA A 18 -10.07 -11.10 -22.16
N GLY A 19 -11.31 -11.42 -22.56
CA GLY A 19 -11.62 -12.56 -23.42
C GLY A 19 -10.83 -12.55 -24.74
N LEU A 20 -10.56 -11.37 -25.30
CA LEU A 20 -9.78 -11.21 -26.52
C LEU A 20 -8.35 -11.77 -26.38
N VAL A 21 -7.75 -11.67 -25.18
CA VAL A 21 -6.43 -12.23 -24.89
C VAL A 21 -6.46 -13.76 -25.03
N SER A 22 -7.54 -14.39 -24.56
CA SER A 22 -7.72 -15.85 -24.69
C SER A 22 -7.91 -16.25 -26.15
N ASP A 23 -8.72 -15.51 -26.90
CA ASP A 23 -8.96 -15.75 -28.33
C ASP A 23 -7.66 -15.64 -29.15
N MET A 24 -6.81 -14.66 -28.84
CA MET A 24 -5.50 -14.49 -29.49
C MET A 24 -4.56 -15.67 -29.22
N LEU A 25 -4.51 -16.16 -27.98
CA LEU A 25 -3.67 -17.31 -27.61
C LEU A 25 -4.17 -18.61 -28.26
N LEU A 26 -5.49 -18.76 -28.44
CA LEU A 26 -6.07 -19.90 -29.15
C LEU A 26 -5.77 -19.87 -30.65
N ALA A 27 -5.80 -18.69 -31.26
CA ALA A 27 -5.55 -18.52 -32.69
C ALA A 27 -4.05 -18.58 -33.07
N ALA A 28 -3.16 -18.25 -32.13
CA ALA A 28 -1.71 -18.20 -32.35
C ALA A 28 -0.94 -18.93 -31.23
N PRO A 29 -0.68 -20.25 -31.38
CA PRO A 29 -0.08 -21.07 -30.30
C PRO A 29 1.34 -20.65 -29.87
N ASP A 30 2.09 -20.00 -30.75
CA ASP A 30 3.45 -19.52 -30.49
C ASP A 30 3.51 -18.07 -29.96
N LEU A 31 2.34 -17.43 -29.76
CA LEU A 31 2.25 -16.08 -29.22
C LEU A 31 2.45 -16.10 -27.70
N LYS A 32 3.31 -15.22 -27.21
CA LYS A 32 3.41 -14.89 -25.79
C LYS A 32 2.82 -13.51 -25.56
N ILE A 33 2.05 -13.35 -24.49
CA ILE A 33 1.45 -12.07 -24.11
C ILE A 33 1.93 -11.71 -22.71
N LEU A 34 2.51 -10.53 -22.56
CA LEU A 34 2.84 -9.91 -21.28
C LEU A 34 1.87 -8.76 -21.05
N VAL A 35 1.08 -8.84 -19.99
CA VAL A 35 0.10 -7.81 -19.64
C VAL A 35 0.55 -7.11 -18.36
N THR A 36 0.55 -5.78 -18.35
CA THR A 36 0.63 -4.99 -17.11
C THR A 36 -0.78 -4.48 -16.79
N SER A 37 -1.19 -4.63 -15.54
CA SER A 37 -2.51 -4.22 -15.06
C SER A 37 -2.49 -4.01 -13.55
N ARG A 38 -3.37 -3.15 -13.05
CA ARG A 38 -3.61 -2.99 -11.60
C ARG A 38 -4.53 -4.05 -11.01
N GLU A 39 -5.29 -4.74 -11.87
CA GLU A 39 -6.13 -5.87 -11.47
C GLU A 39 -5.88 -7.10 -12.34
N THR A 40 -6.05 -8.27 -11.72
CA THR A 40 -5.93 -9.57 -12.42
C THR A 40 -6.95 -9.69 -13.54
N LEU A 41 -6.58 -10.28 -14.67
CA LEU A 41 -7.50 -10.48 -15.80
C LEU A 41 -8.53 -11.60 -15.53
N ARG A 42 -8.26 -12.48 -14.55
CA ARG A 42 -9.09 -13.62 -14.15
C ARG A 42 -9.30 -14.63 -15.28
N LEU A 43 -8.27 -14.85 -16.09
CA LEU A 43 -8.29 -15.84 -17.17
C LEU A 43 -7.75 -17.19 -16.66
N SER A 44 -8.32 -18.30 -17.14
CA SER A 44 -7.90 -19.64 -16.71
C SER A 44 -6.44 -19.98 -17.00
N GLY A 45 -5.84 -19.36 -18.03
CA GLY A 45 -4.44 -19.53 -18.41
C GLY A 45 -3.50 -18.43 -17.90
N GLU A 46 -3.96 -17.56 -17.00
CA GLU A 46 -3.19 -16.44 -16.48
C GLU A 46 -2.08 -16.90 -15.52
N TRP A 47 -0.89 -16.34 -15.72
CA TRP A 47 0.22 -16.46 -14.78
C TRP A 47 0.51 -15.07 -14.21
N THR A 48 0.17 -14.86 -12.94
CA THR A 48 0.31 -13.55 -12.30
C THR A 48 1.68 -13.43 -11.63
N LEU A 49 2.40 -12.36 -11.95
CA LEU A 49 3.56 -11.90 -11.19
C LEU A 49 3.18 -10.61 -10.47
N GLU A 50 3.00 -10.68 -9.14
CA GLU A 50 2.70 -9.51 -8.33
C GLU A 50 3.95 -8.62 -8.20
N ILE A 51 3.82 -7.36 -8.60
CA ILE A 51 4.90 -6.37 -8.50
C ILE A 51 4.75 -5.64 -7.16
N ALA A 52 5.57 -6.03 -6.19
CA ALA A 52 5.65 -5.36 -4.91
C ALA A 52 6.48 -4.06 -4.96
N GLY A 53 6.40 -3.27 -3.90
CA GLY A 53 7.27 -2.12 -3.68
C GLY A 53 8.76 -2.49 -3.68
N MET A 54 9.62 -1.49 -3.86
CA MET A 54 11.06 -1.68 -3.78
C MET A 54 11.46 -2.15 -2.38
N ARG A 55 12.58 -2.89 -2.28
CA ARG A 55 13.08 -3.37 -0.99
C ARG A 55 13.42 -2.18 -0.09
N VAL A 56 12.85 -2.17 1.11
CA VAL A 56 13.06 -1.16 2.15
C VAL A 56 13.81 -1.75 3.36
N PRO A 57 14.59 -0.95 4.09
CA PRO A 57 15.18 -1.39 5.35
C PRO A 57 14.08 -1.77 6.37
N PRO A 58 14.24 -2.86 7.13
CA PRO A 58 13.23 -3.31 8.10
C PRO A 58 12.98 -2.28 9.23
N VAL A 59 11.75 -2.22 9.76
CA VAL A 59 11.32 -1.25 10.79
C VAL A 59 11.94 -1.52 12.16
N ASN A 60 12.06 -2.80 12.55
CA ASN A 60 12.40 -3.23 13.92
C ASN A 60 13.82 -3.82 14.05
N VAL A 61 14.70 -3.55 13.09
CA VAL A 61 16.09 -3.96 13.17
C VAL A 61 16.93 -2.72 13.40
N PRO A 62 17.64 -2.61 14.54
CA PRO A 62 18.60 -1.55 14.78
C PRO A 62 19.61 -1.42 13.62
N TRP A 63 20.04 -0.20 13.33
CA TRP A 63 20.96 0.12 12.23
C TRP A 63 22.25 -0.71 12.24
N ASP A 64 22.79 -0.95 13.43
CA ASP A 64 23.99 -1.74 13.70
C ASP A 64 23.77 -3.26 13.53
N ARG A 65 22.53 -3.71 13.36
CA ARG A 65 22.13 -5.13 13.25
C ARG A 65 21.54 -5.50 11.90
N LEU A 66 21.58 -4.60 10.93
CA LEU A 66 21.17 -4.92 9.57
C LEU A 66 22.10 -5.97 8.96
N THR A 67 21.51 -6.95 8.28
CA THR A 67 22.24 -8.06 7.65
C THR A 67 22.99 -7.63 6.39
N GLU A 68 22.61 -6.48 5.81
CA GLU A 68 23.23 -5.87 4.64
C GLU A 68 23.31 -4.34 4.82
N PRO A 69 24.24 -3.66 4.12
CA PRO A 69 24.32 -2.20 4.11
C PRO A 69 23.00 -1.54 3.68
N VAL A 70 22.64 -0.41 4.31
CA VAL A 70 21.38 0.29 3.98
C VAL A 70 21.37 0.78 2.53
N GLU A 71 22.55 1.07 2.00
CA GLU A 71 22.77 1.51 0.64
C GLU A 71 22.44 0.44 -0.40
N ASP A 72 22.32 -0.84 -0.01
CA ASP A 72 21.99 -1.94 -0.93
C ASP A 72 20.49 -2.12 -1.14
N PHE A 73 19.66 -1.55 -0.25
CA PHE A 73 18.21 -1.55 -0.40
C PHE A 73 17.79 -0.73 -1.63
N SER A 74 17.01 -1.35 -2.51
CA SER A 74 16.72 -0.76 -3.82
C SER A 74 15.93 0.56 -3.72
N ALA A 75 15.07 0.70 -2.71
CA ALA A 75 14.36 1.96 -2.41
C ALA A 75 15.34 3.10 -2.05
N VAL A 76 16.31 2.81 -1.18
CA VAL A 76 17.34 3.77 -0.75
C VAL A 76 18.19 4.19 -1.95
N ARG A 77 18.61 3.23 -2.79
CA ARG A 77 19.39 3.51 -4.01
C ARG A 77 18.65 4.42 -4.97
N LEU A 78 17.35 4.21 -5.15
CA LEU A 78 16.53 5.07 -6.01
C LEU A 78 16.46 6.48 -5.44
N PHE A 79 16.16 6.63 -4.15
CA PHE A 79 16.09 7.93 -3.49
C PHE A 79 17.40 8.70 -3.62
N VAL A 80 18.54 8.06 -3.31
CA VAL A 80 19.86 8.69 -3.41
C VAL A 80 20.15 9.17 -4.84
N ARG A 81 19.83 8.36 -5.86
CA ARG A 81 19.99 8.77 -7.26
C ARG A 81 19.09 9.94 -7.63
N ALA A 82 17.85 9.95 -7.15
CA ALA A 82 16.90 11.04 -7.40
C ALA A 82 17.34 12.33 -6.70
N ALA A 83 17.78 12.26 -5.44
CA ALA A 83 18.29 13.39 -4.67
C ALA A 83 19.56 13.99 -5.31
N GLN A 84 20.45 13.14 -5.84
CA GLN A 84 21.63 13.60 -6.59
C GLN A 84 21.25 14.39 -7.84
N ARG A 85 20.20 14.01 -8.56
CA ARG A 85 19.68 14.81 -9.70
C ARG A 85 19.12 16.15 -9.26
N ALA A 86 18.61 16.25 -8.03
CA ALA A 86 18.19 17.50 -7.40
C ALA A 86 19.36 18.30 -6.80
N GLY A 87 20.61 17.86 -6.95
CA GLY A 87 21.81 18.54 -6.45
C GLY A 87 22.17 18.23 -5.01
N VAL A 88 21.53 17.23 -4.38
CA VAL A 88 21.70 16.89 -2.98
C VAL A 88 22.52 15.61 -2.83
N ARG A 89 23.53 15.64 -1.97
CA ARG A 89 24.34 14.47 -1.63
C ARG A 89 23.88 13.90 -0.29
N VAL A 90 23.34 12.68 -0.34
CA VAL A 90 23.03 11.88 0.85
C VAL A 90 24.31 11.24 1.39
N ALA A 91 24.60 11.36 2.68
CA ALA A 91 25.74 10.71 3.32
C ALA A 91 25.53 10.47 4.84
N GLY A 92 26.19 9.44 5.38
CA GLY A 92 26.32 9.24 6.83
C GLY A 92 24.97 9.13 7.54
N ALA A 93 24.66 10.11 8.42
CA ALA A 93 23.44 10.11 9.21
C ALA A 93 22.16 10.23 8.36
N ASP A 94 22.24 10.80 7.16
CA ASP A 94 21.11 11.01 6.25
C ASP A 94 20.39 9.70 5.89
N TYR A 95 21.11 8.58 5.86
CA TYR A 95 20.53 7.29 5.54
C TYR A 95 19.40 6.92 6.52
N ALA A 96 19.47 7.37 7.78
CA ALA A 96 18.42 7.19 8.79
C ALA A 96 17.07 7.71 8.30
N ASP A 97 17.10 8.94 7.79
CA ASP A 97 15.91 9.61 7.28
C ASP A 97 15.49 9.05 5.93
N VAL A 98 16.43 8.72 5.03
CA VAL A 98 16.09 8.06 3.75
C VAL A 98 15.39 6.71 3.98
N ALA A 99 15.86 5.92 4.95
CA ALA A 99 15.21 4.67 5.32
C ALA A 99 13.82 4.91 5.92
N ARG A 100 13.63 6.00 6.67
CA ARG A 100 12.31 6.40 7.19
C ARG A 100 11.36 6.77 6.05
N ILE A 101 11.79 7.63 5.11
CA ILE A 101 11.03 7.98 3.90
C ILE A 101 10.66 6.71 3.13
N ALA A 102 11.64 5.84 2.86
CA ALA A 102 11.43 4.63 2.09
C ALA A 102 10.39 3.70 2.73
N ARG A 103 10.37 3.60 4.06
CA ARG A 103 9.36 2.83 4.80
C ARG A 103 7.98 3.47 4.76
N LEU A 104 7.89 4.80 4.92
CA LEU A 104 6.60 5.52 4.86
C LEU A 104 5.90 5.35 3.52
N VAL A 105 6.68 5.36 2.44
CA VAL A 105 6.15 5.16 1.08
C VAL A 105 6.18 3.69 0.64
N ASP A 106 6.49 2.77 1.55
CA ASP A 106 6.60 1.32 1.34
C ASP A 106 7.34 0.93 0.06
N GLY A 107 8.45 1.63 -0.21
CA GLY A 107 9.30 1.40 -1.38
C GLY A 107 8.65 1.77 -2.71
N MET A 108 7.56 2.54 -2.75
CA MET A 108 6.92 2.97 -3.99
C MET A 108 7.86 3.86 -4.81
N PRO A 109 8.27 3.44 -6.04
CA PRO A 109 9.28 4.17 -6.82
C PRO A 109 8.91 5.62 -7.10
N LEU A 110 7.65 5.87 -7.48
CA LEU A 110 7.17 7.21 -7.79
C LEU A 110 7.25 8.13 -6.57
N ALA A 111 6.80 7.64 -5.40
CA ALA A 111 6.80 8.41 -4.17
C ALA A 111 8.23 8.75 -3.72
N LEU A 112 9.18 7.82 -3.89
CA LEU A 112 10.60 8.06 -3.61
C LEU A 112 11.18 9.16 -4.48
N GLU A 113 10.87 9.19 -5.78
CA GLU A 113 11.35 10.24 -6.68
C GLU A 113 10.73 11.61 -6.35
N LEU A 114 9.44 11.63 -6.01
CA LEU A 114 8.73 12.86 -5.60
C LEU A 114 9.30 13.41 -4.28
N ALA A 115 9.49 12.56 -3.27
CA ALA A 115 10.10 12.94 -2.00
C ALA A 115 11.54 13.46 -2.19
N ALA A 116 12.33 12.80 -3.03
CA ALA A 116 13.72 13.21 -3.29
C ALA A 116 13.84 14.58 -3.99
N ALA A 117 12.80 15.02 -4.70
CA ALA A 117 12.77 16.36 -5.31
C ALA A 117 12.73 17.48 -4.26
N TRP A 118 12.22 17.20 -3.06
CA TRP A 118 12.17 18.15 -1.93
C TRP A 118 13.49 18.25 -1.16
N ALA A 119 14.42 17.30 -1.35
CA ALA A 119 15.67 17.22 -0.57
C ALA A 119 16.56 18.47 -0.71
N GLY A 120 16.40 19.26 -1.79
CA GLY A 120 17.13 20.51 -1.99
C GLY A 120 16.56 21.70 -1.21
N MET A 121 15.33 21.56 -0.69
CA MET A 121 14.58 22.62 -0.01
C MET A 121 14.37 22.31 1.47
N LEU A 122 14.16 21.05 1.83
CA LEU A 122 13.87 20.61 3.19
C LEU A 122 14.88 19.56 3.68
N PRO A 123 15.19 19.53 4.99
CA PRO A 123 15.87 18.41 5.63
C PRO A 123 15.12 17.08 5.39
N LEU A 124 15.85 15.98 5.26
CA LEU A 124 15.26 14.66 5.02
C LEU A 124 14.33 14.20 6.16
N ALA A 125 14.66 14.56 7.39
CA ALA A 125 13.79 14.34 8.53
C ALA A 125 12.44 15.05 8.34
N GLU A 126 12.43 16.33 7.96
CA GLU A 126 11.20 17.11 7.75
C GLU A 126 10.38 16.54 6.59
N ILE A 127 11.02 16.12 5.50
CA ILE A 127 10.35 15.44 4.37
C ILE A 127 9.57 14.20 4.84
N ALA A 128 10.16 13.39 5.71
CA ALA A 128 9.47 12.22 6.23
C ALA A 128 8.34 12.57 7.21
N ASP A 129 8.42 13.69 7.94
CA ASP A 129 7.31 14.15 8.77
C ASP A 129 6.14 14.65 7.92
N GLU A 130 6.42 15.40 6.86
CA GLU A 130 5.41 15.86 5.91
C GLU A 130 4.70 14.70 5.21
N ILE A 131 5.43 13.68 4.72
CA ILE A 131 4.82 12.47 4.13
C ILE A 131 3.94 11.72 5.13
N ALA A 132 4.33 11.69 6.41
CA ALA A 132 3.55 11.02 7.44
C ALA A 132 2.26 11.79 7.79
N ALA A 133 2.25 13.11 7.60
CA ALA A 133 1.14 13.98 7.92
C ALA A 133 0.16 14.17 6.74
N ASP A 134 0.68 14.33 5.52
CA ASP A 134 -0.12 14.72 4.35
C ASP A 134 0.36 14.03 3.06
N LEU A 135 -0.56 13.31 2.42
CA LEU A 135 -0.36 12.66 1.13
C LEU A 135 -0.07 13.67 0.00
N ASP A 136 -0.65 14.88 0.08
CA ASP A 136 -0.52 15.92 -0.94
C ASP A 136 0.88 16.52 -1.04
N PHE A 137 1.71 16.33 -0.02
CA PHE A 137 3.11 16.71 -0.05
C PHE A 137 3.87 16.06 -1.22
N LEU A 138 3.47 14.85 -1.62
CA LEU A 138 4.05 14.11 -2.75
C LEU A 138 3.45 14.55 -4.10
N GLU A 139 3.61 15.84 -4.42
CA GLU A 139 3.26 16.43 -5.70
C GLU A 139 4.51 17.00 -6.41
N ALA A 140 4.68 16.68 -7.69
CA ALA A 140 5.72 17.25 -8.55
C ALA A 140 5.19 18.42 -9.38
N ALA A 141 5.97 19.50 -9.42
CA ALA A 141 5.84 20.58 -10.39
C ALA A 141 6.36 20.22 -11.80
N ARG A 142 6.42 18.93 -12.17
CA ARG A 142 6.96 18.45 -13.45
C ARG A 142 5.89 18.44 -14.55
N ARG A 143 6.16 19.13 -15.65
CA ARG A 143 5.22 19.30 -16.78
C ARG A 143 5.32 18.20 -17.83
N ASP A 144 6.40 17.44 -17.84
CA ASP A 144 6.78 16.41 -18.82
C ASP A 144 6.27 15.00 -18.48
N VAL A 145 5.52 14.84 -17.38
CA VAL A 145 4.99 13.56 -16.90
C VAL A 145 3.46 13.55 -17.04
N PRO A 146 2.82 12.41 -17.40
CA PRO A 146 1.36 12.26 -17.44
C PRO A 146 0.71 12.73 -16.14
N GLN A 147 -0.48 13.34 -16.20
CA GLN A 147 -1.15 13.93 -15.04
C GLN A 147 -1.27 12.95 -13.85
N ARG A 148 -1.59 11.68 -14.12
CA ARG A 148 -1.67 10.59 -13.13
C ARG A 148 -0.36 10.25 -12.40
N GLN A 149 0.78 10.68 -12.93
CA GLN A 149 2.11 10.47 -12.36
C GLN A 149 2.71 11.77 -11.81
N ARG A 150 1.95 12.89 -11.82
CA ARG A 150 2.41 14.17 -11.27
C ARG A 150 2.33 14.20 -9.75
N SER A 151 1.43 13.44 -9.13
CA SER A 151 1.38 13.25 -7.69
C SER A 151 0.98 11.82 -7.35
N ILE A 152 1.30 11.39 -6.13
CA ILE A 152 0.75 10.14 -5.61
C ILE A 152 -0.77 10.20 -5.54
N ARG A 153 -1.34 11.33 -5.13
CA ARG A 153 -2.80 11.52 -5.11
C ARG A 153 -3.42 11.26 -6.48
N ALA A 154 -2.86 11.83 -7.56
CA ALA A 154 -3.40 11.62 -8.91
C ALA A 154 -3.35 10.15 -9.34
N ALA A 155 -2.32 9.40 -8.91
CA ALA A 155 -2.22 7.97 -9.17
C ALA A 155 -3.29 7.15 -8.41
N ILE A 156 -3.60 7.56 -7.18
CA ILE A 156 -4.62 6.92 -6.32
C ILE A 156 -6.04 7.30 -6.76
N ASP A 157 -6.30 8.58 -7.07
CA ASP A 157 -7.59 9.07 -7.58
C ASP A 157 -8.03 8.28 -8.83
N HIS A 158 -7.06 7.95 -9.70
CA HIS A 158 -7.32 7.10 -10.86
C HIS A 158 -7.78 5.70 -10.48
N SER A 159 -7.14 5.05 -9.50
CA SER A 159 -7.61 3.75 -8.96
C SER A 159 -8.99 3.88 -8.30
N TRP A 160 -9.22 4.96 -7.56
CA TRP A 160 -10.48 5.22 -6.87
C TRP A 160 -11.65 5.38 -7.83
N ALA A 161 -11.44 6.06 -8.96
CA ALA A 161 -12.45 6.26 -10.00
C ALA A 161 -12.91 4.95 -10.67
N LEU A 162 -12.11 3.88 -10.60
CA LEU A 162 -12.44 2.54 -11.12
C LEU A 162 -13.22 1.67 -10.12
N LEU A 163 -13.48 2.18 -8.91
CA LEU A 163 -14.26 1.48 -7.91
C LEU A 163 -15.75 1.79 -8.04
N SER A 164 -16.58 0.78 -7.84
CA SER A 164 -18.01 1.00 -7.67
C SER A 164 -18.29 1.80 -6.37
N PRO A 165 -19.42 2.50 -6.25
CA PRO A 165 -19.75 3.23 -5.01
C PRO A 165 -19.72 2.36 -3.75
N ARG A 166 -20.09 1.09 -3.90
CA ARG A 166 -20.03 0.09 -2.82
C ARG A 166 -18.60 -0.22 -2.42
N GLU A 167 -17.72 -0.44 -3.39
CA GLU A 167 -16.29 -0.69 -3.18
C GLU A 167 -15.59 0.53 -2.57
N GLN A 168 -15.93 1.74 -3.04
CA GLN A 168 -15.45 3.01 -2.47
C GLN A 168 -15.79 3.12 -0.99
N GLY A 169 -17.05 2.87 -0.63
CA GLY A 169 -17.48 2.88 0.77
C GLY A 169 -16.78 1.82 1.62
N ALA A 170 -16.61 0.60 1.11
CA ALA A 170 -15.89 -0.47 1.81
C ALA A 170 -14.42 -0.09 2.04
N PHE A 171 -13.73 0.39 1.01
CA PHE A 171 -12.33 0.80 1.09
C PHE A 171 -12.14 2.01 2.02
N ALA A 172 -13.02 3.02 1.94
CA ALA A 172 -13.02 4.16 2.85
C ALA A 172 -13.15 3.74 4.32
N ARG A 173 -14.06 2.81 4.65
CA ARG A 173 -14.23 2.34 6.05
C ARG A 173 -13.06 1.49 6.55
N LEU A 174 -12.33 0.79 5.67
CA LEU A 174 -11.11 0.07 6.06
C LEU A 174 -9.96 0.99 6.48
N SER A 175 -10.00 2.29 6.13
CA SER A 175 -8.96 3.26 6.50
C SER A 175 -8.81 3.48 8.01
N VAL A 176 -9.81 3.08 8.80
CA VAL A 176 -9.80 3.17 10.27
C VAL A 176 -8.73 2.26 10.90
N PHE A 177 -8.31 1.20 10.19
CA PHE A 177 -7.23 0.34 10.64
C PHE A 177 -5.87 0.99 10.35
N SER A 178 -5.17 1.43 11.40
CA SER A 178 -3.81 1.98 11.32
C SER A 178 -2.71 0.92 11.17
N GLY A 179 -3.08 -0.35 11.20
CA GLY A 179 -2.20 -1.48 10.92
C GLY A 179 -2.88 -2.55 10.07
N GLY A 180 -2.32 -3.76 10.08
CA GLY A 180 -2.99 -4.90 9.48
C GLY A 180 -4.31 -5.23 10.20
N PHE A 181 -5.20 -5.94 9.54
CA PHE A 181 -6.50 -6.34 10.10
C PHE A 181 -6.86 -7.76 9.66
N THR A 182 -7.75 -8.37 10.43
CA THR A 182 -8.28 -9.70 10.14
C THR A 182 -9.59 -9.59 9.36
N ARG A 183 -10.04 -10.70 8.79
CA ARG A 183 -11.38 -10.77 8.19
C ARG A 183 -12.45 -10.42 9.24
N GLU A 184 -12.29 -10.93 10.45
CA GLU A 184 -13.23 -10.79 11.56
C GLU A 184 -13.35 -9.32 11.98
N SER A 185 -12.22 -8.63 12.12
CA SER A 185 -12.22 -7.21 12.46
C SER A 185 -12.77 -6.35 11.31
N ALA A 186 -12.42 -6.64 10.06
CA ALA A 186 -12.98 -5.93 8.89
C ALA A 186 -14.51 -6.04 8.82
N GLN A 187 -15.07 -7.22 9.08
CA GLN A 187 -16.52 -7.42 9.10
C GLN A 187 -17.18 -6.68 10.29
N ALA A 188 -16.60 -6.77 11.48
CA ALA A 188 -17.18 -6.18 12.68
C ALA A 188 -17.12 -4.64 12.68
N VAL A 189 -15.98 -4.08 12.24
CA VAL A 189 -15.70 -2.65 12.31
C VAL A 189 -16.16 -1.92 11.05
N ALA A 190 -15.79 -2.43 9.88
CA ALA A 190 -16.02 -1.76 8.62
C ALA A 190 -17.25 -2.30 7.86
N ASP A 191 -17.94 -3.33 8.37
CA ASP A 191 -19.01 -4.04 7.65
C ASP A 191 -18.59 -4.38 6.22
N VAL A 192 -17.40 -4.97 6.10
CA VAL A 192 -16.83 -5.41 4.82
C VAL A 192 -16.85 -6.93 4.78
N SER A 193 -17.53 -7.45 3.77
CA SER A 193 -17.65 -8.88 3.51
C SER A 193 -16.37 -9.48 2.94
N LEU A 194 -16.24 -10.81 3.01
CA LEU A 194 -15.13 -11.53 2.37
C LEU A 194 -15.08 -11.28 0.85
N HIS A 195 -16.23 -11.10 0.21
CA HIS A 195 -16.29 -10.82 -1.21
C HIS A 195 -15.69 -9.45 -1.55
N GLU A 196 -16.01 -8.43 -0.75
CA GLU A 196 -15.43 -7.09 -0.92
C GLU A 196 -13.92 -7.10 -0.64
N LEU A 197 -13.44 -7.82 0.39
CA LEU A 197 -12.00 -8.01 0.61
C LEU A 197 -11.32 -8.68 -0.59
N LEU A 198 -11.95 -9.69 -1.20
CA LEU A 198 -11.43 -10.34 -2.40
C LEU A 198 -11.36 -9.36 -3.58
N VAL A 199 -12.40 -8.55 -3.79
CA VAL A 199 -12.43 -7.55 -4.86
C VAL A 199 -11.36 -6.48 -4.67
N LEU A 200 -11.25 -5.89 -3.48
CA LEU A 200 -10.23 -4.88 -3.16
C LEU A 200 -8.81 -5.44 -3.27
N SER A 201 -8.61 -6.71 -2.85
CA SER A 201 -7.33 -7.41 -2.99
C SER A 201 -6.98 -7.65 -4.46
N ASN A 202 -7.95 -8.04 -5.29
CA ASN A 202 -7.74 -8.23 -6.73
C ASN A 202 -7.48 -6.90 -7.47
N LYS A 203 -7.93 -5.78 -6.92
CA LYS A 203 -7.64 -4.41 -7.41
C LYS A 203 -6.38 -3.79 -6.79
N SER A 204 -5.60 -4.59 -6.05
CA SER A 204 -4.35 -4.17 -5.39
C SER A 204 -4.51 -2.98 -4.43
N LEU A 205 -5.70 -2.79 -3.85
CA LEU A 205 -5.98 -1.73 -2.86
C LEU A 205 -5.71 -2.17 -1.42
N ILE A 206 -5.75 -3.49 -1.19
CA ILE A 206 -5.36 -4.12 0.07
C ILE A 206 -4.44 -5.31 -0.25
N ARG A 207 -3.52 -5.62 0.66
CA ARG A 207 -2.58 -6.73 0.50
C ARG A 207 -2.91 -7.86 1.46
N ARG A 208 -2.53 -9.08 1.09
CA ARG A 208 -2.62 -10.26 1.97
C ARG A 208 -1.28 -10.47 2.65
N ALA A 209 -1.14 -9.97 3.87
CA ALA A 209 0.11 -10.07 4.62
C ALA A 209 0.38 -11.51 5.10
N ALA A 210 -0.67 -12.26 5.42
CA ALA A 210 -0.61 -13.66 5.84
C ALA A 210 -1.98 -14.33 5.60
N PRO A 211 -2.10 -15.66 5.72
CA PRO A 211 -3.41 -16.31 5.68
C PRO A 211 -4.37 -15.70 6.71
N GLY A 212 -5.47 -15.10 6.23
CA GLY A 212 -6.48 -14.45 7.06
C GLY A 212 -6.16 -13.02 7.53
N ARG A 213 -4.99 -12.47 7.16
CA ARG A 213 -4.56 -11.12 7.54
C ARG A 213 -4.29 -10.23 6.33
N PHE A 214 -4.81 -9.02 6.40
CA PHE A 214 -4.73 -8.03 5.35
C PHE A 214 -4.00 -6.77 5.86
N ASP A 215 -3.43 -5.98 4.96
CA ASP A 215 -2.97 -4.61 5.25
C ASP A 215 -3.47 -3.63 4.20
N LEU A 216 -3.42 -2.34 4.56
CA LEU A 216 -3.47 -1.23 3.62
C LEU A 216 -2.07 -0.59 3.57
N HIS A 217 -1.66 -0.19 2.36
CA HIS A 217 -0.54 0.72 2.22
C HIS A 217 -0.89 2.07 2.88
N GLU A 218 0.03 2.68 3.63
CA GLU A 218 -0.24 3.89 4.42
C GLU A 218 -0.79 5.06 3.58
N LEU A 219 -0.16 5.37 2.43
CA LEU A 219 -0.65 6.39 1.49
C LEU A 219 -2.09 6.11 0.99
N LEU A 220 -2.45 4.83 0.77
CA LEU A 220 -3.80 4.43 0.41
C LEU A 220 -4.78 4.59 1.58
N ARG A 221 -4.33 4.30 2.80
CA ARG A 221 -5.09 4.47 4.04
C ARG A 221 -5.41 5.94 4.29
N GLN A 222 -4.42 6.83 4.20
CA GLN A 222 -4.61 8.29 4.35
C GLN A 222 -5.64 8.81 3.35
N PHE A 223 -5.49 8.47 2.05
CA PHE A 223 -6.47 8.83 1.02
C PHE A 223 -7.88 8.33 1.35
N ALA A 224 -8.01 7.05 1.73
CA ALA A 224 -9.29 6.44 2.06
C ALA A 224 -9.93 7.06 3.31
N ALA A 225 -9.13 7.50 4.29
CA ALA A 225 -9.59 8.21 5.49
C ALA A 225 -10.17 9.58 5.16
N GLU A 226 -9.55 10.33 4.24
CA GLU A 226 -10.11 11.59 3.75
C GLU A 226 -11.44 11.38 3.04
N LYS A 227 -11.56 10.32 2.22
CA LYS A 227 -12.84 9.97 1.56
C LYS A 227 -13.89 9.57 2.59
N LEU A 228 -13.51 8.85 3.65
CA LEU A 228 -14.43 8.51 4.74
C LEU A 228 -14.91 9.77 5.48
N ALA A 229 -14.02 10.72 5.75
CA ALA A 229 -14.35 11.97 6.45
C ALA A 229 -15.35 12.86 5.70
N GLN A 230 -15.53 12.66 4.39
CA GLN A 230 -16.56 13.34 3.59
C GLN A 230 -17.98 12.87 3.92
N ASP A 231 -18.14 11.69 4.52
CA ASP A 231 -19.40 11.17 5.05
C ASP A 231 -19.31 11.05 6.58
N ALA A 232 -19.70 12.13 7.27
CA ALA A 232 -19.57 12.24 8.73
C ALA A 232 -20.30 11.11 9.49
N LEU A 233 -21.46 10.65 8.99
CA LEU A 233 -22.23 9.60 9.64
C LEU A 233 -21.54 8.24 9.50
N ALA A 234 -21.03 7.93 8.31
CA ALA A 234 -20.26 6.71 8.09
C ALA A 234 -18.96 6.72 8.88
N ALA A 235 -18.27 7.88 8.95
CA ALA A 235 -17.06 8.05 9.72
C ALA A 235 -17.29 7.79 11.21
N GLU A 236 -18.27 8.47 11.82
CA GLU A 236 -18.61 8.30 13.24
C GLU A 236 -18.97 6.85 13.57
N ALA A 237 -19.89 6.25 12.80
CA ALA A 237 -20.31 4.87 13.01
C ALA A 237 -19.18 3.84 12.84
N THR A 238 -18.20 4.11 11.99
CA THR A 238 -17.02 3.24 11.83
C THR A 238 -16.03 3.40 12.98
N HIS A 239 -15.77 4.63 13.46
CA HIS A 239 -14.89 4.85 14.62
C HIS A 239 -15.48 4.29 15.92
N ASP A 240 -16.80 4.40 16.11
CA ASP A 240 -17.49 3.82 17.27
C ASP A 240 -17.39 2.29 17.29
N ARG A 241 -17.59 1.65 16.14
CA ARG A 241 -17.42 0.19 16.00
C ARG A 241 -15.98 -0.24 16.19
N HIS A 242 -15.02 0.53 15.67
CA HIS A 242 -13.59 0.28 15.86
C HIS A 242 -13.23 0.29 17.35
N SER A 243 -13.57 1.38 18.03
CA SER A 243 -13.31 1.56 19.46
C SER A 243 -13.96 0.45 20.28
N SER A 244 -15.24 0.16 20.03
CA SER A 244 -15.98 -0.88 20.73
C SER A 244 -15.38 -2.27 20.52
N TYR A 245 -14.98 -2.59 19.28
CA TYR A 245 -14.39 -3.88 18.93
C TYR A 245 -13.05 -4.10 19.63
N PHE A 246 -12.11 -3.15 19.53
CA PHE A 246 -10.78 -3.32 20.14
C PHE A 246 -10.80 -3.21 21.66
N CYS A 247 -11.71 -2.42 22.25
CA CYS A 247 -11.96 -2.45 23.70
C CYS A 247 -12.42 -3.83 24.16
N ALA A 248 -13.41 -4.42 23.48
CA ALA A 248 -13.91 -5.75 23.80
C ALA A 248 -12.84 -6.83 23.57
N TRP A 249 -12.05 -6.70 22.50
CA TRP A 249 -10.98 -7.63 22.15
C TRP A 249 -9.86 -7.63 23.20
N ILE A 250 -9.38 -6.46 23.64
CA ILE A 250 -8.38 -6.36 24.72
C ILE A 250 -8.92 -6.92 26.03
N ALA A 251 -10.18 -6.66 26.36
CA ALA A 251 -10.79 -7.13 27.59
C ALA A 251 -10.77 -8.67 27.72
N GLN A 252 -10.81 -9.40 26.59
CA GLN A 252 -10.71 -10.87 26.57
C GLN A 252 -9.34 -11.37 27.04
N TRP A 253 -8.28 -10.59 26.81
CA TRP A 253 -6.90 -10.96 27.20
C TRP A 253 -6.57 -10.63 28.67
N GLY A 254 -7.40 -9.86 29.37
CA GLY A 254 -7.12 -9.38 30.73
C GLY A 254 -6.83 -10.50 31.75
N GLY A 255 -7.49 -11.65 31.63
CA GLY A 255 -7.23 -12.83 32.45
C GLY A 255 -5.97 -13.62 32.03
N GLU A 256 -5.67 -13.64 30.72
CA GLU A 256 -4.56 -14.42 30.16
C GLU A 256 -3.20 -13.74 30.37
N LEU A 257 -3.17 -12.40 30.42
CA LEU A 257 -1.98 -11.60 30.70
C LEU A 257 -1.36 -11.89 32.08
N ARG A 258 -2.15 -12.41 33.03
CA ARG A 258 -1.69 -12.78 34.38
C ARG A 258 -1.42 -14.28 34.54
N GLY A 259 -1.59 -15.07 33.48
CA GLY A 259 -1.51 -16.52 33.50
C GLY A 259 -0.36 -17.09 32.67
N LEU A 260 -0.34 -18.43 32.53
CA LEU A 260 0.68 -19.16 31.77
C LEU A 260 0.71 -18.84 30.26
N ARG A 261 -0.34 -18.19 29.74
CA ARG A 261 -0.47 -17.76 28.34
C ARG A 261 -0.07 -16.31 28.10
N CYS A 262 0.54 -15.65 29.09
CA CYS A 262 0.97 -14.24 29.02
C CYS A 262 1.77 -13.91 27.75
N ARG A 263 2.71 -14.77 27.33
CA ARG A 263 3.52 -14.53 26.13
C ARG A 263 2.70 -14.54 24.83
N MET A 264 1.80 -15.51 24.69
CA MET A 264 0.88 -15.55 23.53
C MET A 264 -0.06 -14.34 23.51
N ALA A 265 -0.55 -13.91 24.69
CA ALA A 265 -1.39 -12.73 24.82
C ALA A 265 -0.64 -11.45 24.43
N LEU A 266 0.62 -11.31 24.84
CA LEU A 266 1.47 -10.18 24.45
C LEU A 266 1.75 -10.18 22.95
N ASP A 267 2.12 -11.33 22.36
CA ASP A 267 2.37 -11.43 20.92
C ASP A 267 1.11 -11.07 20.10
N ALA A 268 -0.08 -11.48 20.57
CA ALA A 268 -1.35 -11.11 19.94
C ALA A 268 -1.65 -9.62 20.07
N ILE A 269 -1.45 -9.03 21.25
CA ILE A 269 -1.68 -7.59 21.49
C ILE A 269 -0.68 -6.74 20.70
N ASP A 270 0.59 -7.15 20.64
CA ASP A 270 1.63 -6.47 19.87
C ASP A 270 1.28 -6.46 18.37
N ALA A 271 0.70 -7.55 17.86
CA ALA A 271 0.24 -7.60 16.47
C ALA A 271 -0.84 -6.56 16.16
N GLU A 272 -1.72 -6.23 17.11
CA GLU A 272 -2.84 -5.30 16.96
C GLU A 272 -2.57 -3.92 17.57
N MET A 273 -1.36 -3.66 18.08
CA MET A 273 -1.00 -2.45 18.83
C MET A 273 -1.29 -1.15 18.07
N GLN A 274 -1.12 -1.15 16.74
CA GLN A 274 -1.41 0.01 15.89
C GLN A 274 -2.91 0.33 15.88
N ASN A 275 -3.76 -0.70 15.79
CA ASN A 275 -5.20 -0.53 15.83
C ASN A 275 -5.68 -0.15 17.25
N ILE A 276 -5.01 -0.61 18.29
CA ILE A 276 -5.37 -0.30 19.68
C ILE A 276 -5.08 1.17 20.05
N ARG A 277 -4.05 1.77 19.44
CA ARG A 277 -3.64 3.16 19.72
C ARG A 277 -4.44 4.21 18.96
N THR A 278 -5.29 3.81 18.03
CA THR A 278 -6.07 4.67 17.14
C THR A 278 -7.45 4.93 17.72
#